data_AF-A0A177NDT0-F1
#
_entry.id   AF-A0A177NDT0-F1
#
_cell.length_a   1.000
_cell.length_b   1.000
_cell.length_c   1.000
_cell.angle_alpha   90.00
_cell.angle_beta   90.00
_cell.angle_gamma   90.00
#
_symmetry.space_group_name_H-M   'P 1'
#
loop_
_entity.id
_entity.type
_entity.pdbx_description
1 polymer ?
#
loop_
_entity_poly.entity_id
_entity_poly.type
_entity_poly.pdbx_seq_one_letter_code
_entity_poly.pdbx_strand_id
1 'polypeptide(L)'
;MTPFRLFRSFPLAYSAPLLLAGCDPMLSLHGSFWPAWIICILTGLAASVALMWQLARVGLAPHLGPPLLIAPSLWALCTFVIWLLFYAS
;
A
#
# COMPACT_ATOMS: atom_id res chain seq x y z
N MET A 1 -27.41 21.08 41.51
CA MET A 1 -26.27 20.66 40.65
C MET A 1 -26.72 19.45 39.83
N THR A 2 -27.20 19.65 38.60
CA THR A 2 -27.81 18.60 37.75
C THR A 2 -27.01 18.45 36.45
N PRO A 3 -26.16 17.41 36.31
CA PRO A 3 -25.24 17.27 35.16
C PRO A 3 -25.84 16.50 33.97
N PHE A 4 -27.17 16.36 33.87
CA PHE A 4 -27.82 15.43 32.93
C PHE A 4 -28.40 16.07 31.65
N ARG A 5 -28.24 17.38 31.44
CA ARG A 5 -28.79 18.07 30.24
C ARG A 5 -27.79 18.30 29.10
N LEU A 6 -26.59 17.72 29.14
CA LEU A 6 -25.58 17.89 28.07
C LEU A 6 -25.58 16.76 27.01
N PHE A 7 -26.43 15.74 27.15
CA PHE A 7 -26.44 14.58 26.24
C PHE A 7 -27.62 14.56 25.26
N ARG A 8 -28.17 15.71 24.86
CA ARG A 8 -29.30 15.78 23.92
C ARG A 8 -29.05 16.56 22.63
N SER A 9 -27.83 17.03 22.41
CA SER A 9 -27.49 17.89 21.25
C SER A 9 -26.42 17.29 20.34
N PHE A 10 -25.93 16.08 20.63
CA PHE A 10 -24.80 15.46 19.92
C PHE A 10 -25.08 14.64 18.64
N PRO A 11 -26.31 14.37 18.16
CA PRO A 11 -26.45 13.57 16.93
C PRO A 11 -26.32 14.40 15.65
N LEU A 12 -26.56 15.72 15.68
CA LEU A 12 -26.55 16.57 14.49
C LEU A 12 -25.15 17.04 14.06
N ALA A 13 -24.20 17.13 14.98
CA ALA A 13 -22.82 17.53 14.66
C ALA A 13 -21.99 16.39 14.03
N TYR A 14 -22.41 15.13 14.21
CA TYR A 14 -21.68 13.96 13.73
C TYR A 14 -22.01 13.59 12.27
N SER A 15 -23.08 14.14 11.70
CA SER A 15 -23.50 13.87 10.31
C SER A 15 -22.83 14.79 9.28
N ALA A 16 -22.29 15.94 9.70
CA ALA A 16 -21.58 16.87 8.83
C ALA A 16 -20.37 16.24 8.09
N PRO A 17 -19.47 15.45 8.74
CA PRO A 17 -18.37 14.82 8.02
C PRO A 17 -18.82 13.73 7.02
N LEU A 18 -19.99 13.12 7.21
CA LEU A 18 -20.54 12.12 6.27
C LEU A 18 -21.00 12.76 4.95
N LEU A 19 -21.44 14.03 4.98
CA LEU A 19 -21.82 14.78 3.77
C LEU A 19 -20.60 15.35 3.02
N LEU A 20 -19.47 15.55 3.71
CA LEU A 20 -18.19 15.97 3.09
C LEU A 20 -17.31 14.80 2.65
N ALA A 21 -17.58 13.57 3.08
CA ALA A 21 -16.84 12.36 2.67
C ALA A 21 -17.04 11.99 1.19
N GLY A 22 -17.89 12.71 0.44
CA GLY A 22 -18.16 12.50 -0.98
C GLY A 22 -17.35 13.37 -1.95
N CYS A 23 -16.54 14.32 -1.46
CA CYS A 23 -15.46 14.88 -2.28
C CYS A 23 -14.28 13.92 -2.14
N ASP A 24 -14.21 12.91 -3.01
CA ASP A 24 -13.02 12.07 -3.12
C ASP A 24 -11.93 12.87 -3.83
N PRO A 25 -10.86 13.34 -3.17
CA PRO A 25 -9.64 13.67 -3.89
C PRO A 25 -8.99 12.34 -4.30
N MET A 26 -9.68 11.53 -5.11
CA MET A 26 -9.13 10.30 -5.65
C MET A 26 -8.10 10.72 -6.68
N LEU A 27 -6.87 10.97 -6.19
CA LEU A 27 -5.75 11.29 -7.04
C LEU A 27 -5.42 10.01 -7.81
N SER A 28 -5.92 9.95 -9.04
CA SER A 28 -5.73 8.78 -9.86
C SER A 28 -4.28 8.68 -10.33
N LEU A 29 -3.45 7.95 -9.58
CA LEU A 29 -2.10 7.62 -10.01
C LEU A 29 -2.19 6.66 -11.20
N HIS A 30 -1.52 7.04 -12.29
CA HIS A 30 -1.56 6.29 -13.54
C HIS A 30 -1.09 4.85 -13.32
N GLY A 31 -1.84 3.86 -13.81
CA GLY A 31 -1.54 2.44 -13.56
C GLY A 31 -1.75 1.92 -12.12
N SER A 32 -2.18 2.76 -11.17
CA SER A 32 -2.55 2.33 -9.81
C SER A 32 -3.96 1.73 -9.73
N PHE A 33 -4.75 1.87 -10.79
CA PHE A 33 -6.06 1.24 -10.91
C PHE A 33 -5.98 -0.11 -11.60
N TRP A 34 -7.03 -0.90 -11.40
CA TRP A 34 -7.21 -2.18 -12.07
C TRP A 34 -7.16 -2.01 -13.60
N PRO A 35 -6.47 -2.88 -14.37
CA PRO A 35 -5.74 -4.10 -13.98
C PRO A 35 -4.21 -3.93 -13.86
N ALA A 36 -3.67 -2.77 -14.26
CA ALA A 36 -2.24 -2.51 -14.37
C ALA A 36 -1.46 -2.81 -13.09
N TRP A 37 -1.99 -2.36 -11.94
CA TRP A 37 -1.38 -2.56 -10.63
C TRP A 37 -1.22 -4.04 -10.26
N ILE A 38 -2.21 -4.88 -10.59
CA ILE A 38 -2.16 -6.32 -10.33
C ILE A 38 -1.03 -6.97 -11.14
N ILE A 39 -0.89 -6.57 -12.42
CA ILE A 39 0.19 -7.07 -13.27
C ILE A 39 1.55 -6.67 -12.68
N CYS A 40 1.69 -5.43 -12.20
CA CYS A 40 2.91 -4.96 -11.53
C CYS A 40 3.22 -5.77 -10.26
N ILE A 41 2.21 -6.06 -9.43
CA ILE A 41 2.38 -6.86 -8.21
C ILE A 41 2.85 -8.29 -8.55
N LEU A 42 2.21 -8.93 -9.52
CA LEU A 42 2.53 -10.33 -9.90
C LEU A 42 3.90 -10.44 -10.56
N THR A 43 4.23 -9.52 -11.47
CA THR A 43 5.56 -9.46 -12.10
C THR A 43 6.63 -9.08 -11.08
N GLY A 44 6.35 -8.15 -10.17
CA GLY A 44 7.21 -7.80 -9.04
C GLY A 44 7.45 -8.98 -8.10
N LEU A 45 6.43 -9.82 -7.86
CA LEU A 45 6.56 -11.04 -7.07
C LEU A 45 7.53 -12.01 -7.74
N ALA A 46 7.31 -12.31 -9.02
CA ALA A 46 8.19 -13.20 -9.78
C ALA A 46 9.64 -12.70 -9.79
N ALA A 47 9.84 -11.40 -10.01
CA ALA A 47 11.16 -10.77 -9.98
C ALA A 47 11.82 -10.87 -8.59
N SER A 48 11.07 -10.61 -7.51
CA SER A 48 11.59 -10.71 -6.14
C SER A 48 12.01 -12.14 -5.76
N VAL A 49 11.25 -13.16 -6.18
CA VAL A 49 11.61 -14.56 -5.97
C VAL A 49 12.88 -14.92 -6.73
N ALA A 50 12.99 -14.48 -7.99
CA ALA A 50 14.19 -14.69 -8.79
C ALA A 50 15.42 -14.03 -8.16
N LEU A 51 15.29 -12.79 -7.68
CA LEU A 51 16.37 -12.08 -6.98
C LEU A 51 16.76 -12.75 -5.67
N MET A 52 15.78 -13.13 -4.83
CA MET A 52 16.06 -13.82 -3.57
C MET A 52 16.77 -15.16 -3.81
N TRP A 53 16.41 -15.85 -4.89
CA TRP A 53 17.10 -17.07 -5.31
C TRP A 53 18.54 -16.83 -5.77
N GLN A 54 18.80 -15.74 -6.51
CA GLN A 54 20.18 -15.34 -6.84
C GLN A 54 20.97 -14.99 -5.58
N LEU A 55 20.40 -14.23 -4.64
CA LEU A 55 21.06 -13.87 -3.38
C LEU A 55 21.42 -15.10 -2.53
N ALA A 56 20.54 -16.10 -2.52
CA ALA A 56 20.82 -17.39 -1.88
C ALA A 56 21.97 -18.14 -2.57
N ARG A 57 21.99 -18.16 -3.91
CA ARG A 57 23.06 -18.82 -4.70
C ARG A 57 24.44 -18.20 -4.47
N VAL A 58 24.51 -16.88 -4.30
CA VAL A 58 25.76 -16.16 -4.05
C VAL A 58 26.16 -16.23 -2.56
N GLY A 59 25.36 -16.88 -1.70
CA GLY A 59 25.66 -17.03 -0.27
C GLY A 59 25.43 -15.75 0.54
N LEU A 60 24.65 -14.79 0.02
CA LEU A 60 24.28 -13.57 0.73
C LEU A 60 23.08 -13.76 1.67
N ALA A 61 22.32 -14.85 1.51
CA ALA A 61 21.17 -15.19 2.36
C ALA A 61 21.43 -15.11 3.88
N PRO A 62 22.58 -15.57 4.43
CA PRO A 62 22.87 -15.47 5.86
C PRO A 62 23.22 -14.05 6.34
N HIS A 63 23.63 -13.17 5.43
CA HIS A 63 24.00 -11.78 5.72
C HIS A 63 22.79 -10.83 5.59
N LEU A 64 21.75 -11.29 4.91
CA LEU A 64 20.46 -10.66 4.84
C LEU A 64 19.80 -10.86 6.22
N GLY A 65 19.33 -9.77 6.83
CA GLY A 65 18.60 -9.77 8.10
C GLY A 65 17.29 -10.58 8.09
N PRO A 66 16.29 -10.23 8.93
CA PRO A 66 15.08 -11.05 9.08
C PRO A 66 14.36 -11.31 7.74
N PRO A 67 14.18 -12.58 7.31
CA PRO A 67 13.60 -12.90 5.99
C PRO A 67 12.16 -12.40 5.86
N LEU A 68 11.44 -12.32 6.98
CA LEU A 68 10.07 -11.79 7.04
C LEU A 68 9.99 -10.29 6.67
N LEU A 69 11.08 -9.52 6.82
CA LEU A 69 11.14 -8.13 6.39
C LEU A 69 11.71 -8.01 4.97
N ILE A 70 12.71 -8.82 4.65
CA ILE A 70 13.46 -8.73 3.39
C ILE A 70 12.60 -9.19 2.22
N ALA A 71 11.89 -10.31 2.34
CA ALA A 71 11.03 -10.81 1.28
C ALA A 71 9.94 -9.80 0.86
N PRO A 72 9.11 -9.24 1.77
CA PRO A 72 8.09 -8.29 1.37
C PRO A 72 8.66 -6.94 0.94
N SER A 73 9.79 -6.47 1.51
CA SER A 73 10.42 -5.23 1.07
C SER A 73 11.01 -5.35 -0.33
N LEU A 74 11.65 -6.47 -0.65
CA LEU A 74 12.16 -6.77 -1.99
C LEU A 74 11.01 -6.87 -3.00
N TRP A 75 9.91 -7.52 -2.61
CA TRP A 75 8.71 -7.60 -3.43
C TRP A 75 8.08 -6.23 -3.70
N ALA A 76 7.92 -5.41 -2.67
CA ALA A 76 7.41 -4.05 -2.79
C ALA A 76 8.32 -3.22 -3.70
N LEU A 77 9.64 -3.27 -3.50
CA LEU A 77 10.62 -2.58 -4.34
C LEU A 77 10.48 -2.99 -5.81
N CYS A 78 10.45 -4.29 -6.11
CA CYS A 78 10.30 -4.77 -7.48
C CYS A 78 8.98 -4.30 -8.10
N THR A 79 7.88 -4.37 -7.35
CA THR A 79 6.55 -3.90 -7.79
C THR A 79 6.58 -2.42 -8.14
N PHE A 80 7.13 -1.57 -7.25
CA PHE A 80 7.21 -0.14 -7.48
C PHE A 80 8.18 0.23 -8.61
N VAL A 81 9.32 -0.44 -8.73
CA VAL A 81 10.25 -0.22 -9.85
C VAL A 81 9.57 -0.53 -11.17
N ILE A 82 8.90 -1.68 -11.29
CA ILE A 82 8.15 -2.04 -12.50
C ILE A 82 7.06 -1.00 -12.76
N TRP A 83 6.27 -0.64 -11.75
CA TRP A 83 5.20 0.34 -11.90
C TRP A 83 5.73 1.70 -12.37
N LEU A 84 6.82 2.21 -11.77
CA LEU A 84 7.43 3.47 -12.18
C LEU A 84 7.99 3.41 -13.59
N LEU A 85 8.62 2.31 -14.00
CA LEU A 85 9.18 2.16 -15.35
C LEU A 85 8.10 2.23 -16.45
N PHE A 86 6.89 1.75 -16.16
CA PHE A 86 5.80 1.69 -17.14
C PHE A 86 4.76 2.82 -17.00
N TYR A 87 4.62 3.43 -15.82
CA TYR A 87 3.51 4.34 -15.52
C TYR A 87 3.90 5.68 -14.91
N ALA A 88 5.20 6.00 -14.74
CA ALA A 88 5.63 7.30 -14.18
C ALA A 88 5.57 8.49 -15.16
N SER A 89 5.03 8.30 -16.36
CA SER A 89 4.81 9.33 -17.40
C SER A 89 3.44 9.98 -17.28
#